data_AF-A0A964PC96-F1
#
_entry.id   AF-A0A964PC96-F1
#
_cell.length_a   1.000
_cell.length_b   1.000
_cell.length_c   1.000
_cell.angle_alpha   90.00
_cell.angle_beta   90.00
_cell.angle_gamma   90.00
#
_symmetry.space_group_name_H-M   'P 1'
#
loop_
_entity.id
_entity.type
_entity.pdbx_description
1 polymer ?
#
loop_
_entity_poly.entity_id
_entity_poly.type
_entity_poly.pdbx_seq_one_letter_code
_entity_poly.pdbx_strand_id
1 'polypeptide(L)'
;MIGALGMGTVRERFDRALARLGPGPATALVAVSGGPDSIALLDLAATAGPGCGFTWVVAHFDHGIHPDSADVAARVAAAAGRYGLEYRSHRTILGPDATETTARRARLAWLHTVAVETGAKGILTGHHRDDQVETMVMRFLNGSGPSGLVGIRPHWGRWLRPLLEVSRQEIEAYLAERGLASWVDPGNADQRHLRSWVRHELLPRIERRVPRVRENLMAAAGVFEVNRRGWDDLLGQLSALEFQTEVDGVSVAADPLKGYSSAVVRSLLKALGFRLDVGLGKGQLDRLQRLVVKGHTGQMVDLVGGGRGELAFGRLKLSRGLAHRPEYRATISGPDQTAEAGDWRVTSGRSTPPEVMPRDGFTTWVQLGVCLVARPWRAGDRIRPIRGRGSRLVVRCMQDQEVPRSHRLQWPVIEHEGVVVWVPGVCRSDGLLPDPSALAMRIDVSSR
;
A
#
# COMPACT_ATOMS: atom_id res chain seq x y z
N MET A 1 -5.71 44.26 -6.89
CA MET A 1 -5.63 43.37 -8.08
C MET A 1 -4.86 42.06 -7.85
N ILE A 2 -4.48 41.70 -6.61
CA ILE A 2 -3.74 40.45 -6.30
C ILE A 2 -4.68 39.30 -5.86
N GLY A 3 -5.91 39.59 -5.40
CA GLY A 3 -6.86 38.59 -4.88
C GLY A 3 -7.40 37.59 -5.93
N ALA A 4 -7.92 38.09 -7.05
CA ALA A 4 -8.54 37.23 -8.08
C ALA A 4 -7.55 36.28 -8.79
N LEU A 5 -6.26 36.63 -8.84
CA LEU A 5 -5.20 35.76 -9.39
C LEU A 5 -4.79 34.64 -8.40
N GLY A 6 -5.01 34.84 -7.09
CA GLY A 6 -4.67 33.87 -6.05
C GLY A 6 -5.62 32.66 -6.02
N MET A 7 -6.94 32.89 -5.98
CA MET A 7 -7.94 31.82 -5.90
C MET A 7 -7.92 30.85 -7.09
N GLY A 8 -7.82 31.38 -8.31
CA GLY A 8 -7.73 30.55 -9.52
C GLY A 8 -6.57 29.57 -9.42
N THR A 9 -5.40 30.04 -8.97
CA THR A 9 -4.22 29.19 -8.88
C THR A 9 -4.28 28.13 -7.77
N VAL A 10 -4.92 28.40 -6.62
CA VAL A 10 -5.09 27.40 -5.54
C VAL A 10 -6.06 26.31 -5.97
N ARG A 11 -7.20 26.69 -6.56
CA ARG A 11 -8.19 25.75 -7.09
C ARG A 11 -7.62 24.88 -8.20
N GLU A 12 -6.95 25.48 -9.19
CA GLU A 12 -6.32 24.75 -10.30
C GLU A 12 -5.27 23.74 -9.82
N ARG A 13 -4.45 24.11 -8.82
CA ARG A 13 -3.48 23.19 -8.20
C ARG A 13 -4.19 22.03 -7.49
N PHE A 14 -5.27 22.32 -6.76
CA PHE A 14 -6.09 21.31 -6.12
C PHE A 14 -6.70 20.34 -7.14
N ASP A 15 -7.34 20.85 -8.20
CA ASP A 15 -8.01 20.04 -9.22
C ASP A 15 -7.00 19.16 -9.98
N ARG A 16 -5.84 19.73 -10.35
CA ARG A 16 -4.73 18.97 -10.96
C ARG A 16 -4.24 17.86 -10.05
N ALA A 17 -4.16 18.11 -8.74
CA ALA A 17 -3.77 17.07 -7.80
C ALA A 17 -4.85 16.00 -7.63
N LEU A 18 -6.12 16.40 -7.62
CA LEU A 18 -7.26 15.50 -7.50
C LEU A 18 -7.37 14.53 -8.69
N ALA A 19 -7.04 15.00 -9.90
CA ALA A 19 -7.01 14.18 -11.11
C ALA A 19 -6.12 12.92 -10.99
N ARG A 20 -5.16 12.90 -10.06
CA ARG A 20 -4.30 11.72 -9.77
C ARG A 20 -5.07 10.55 -9.19
N LEU A 21 -6.23 10.77 -8.58
CA LEU A 21 -7.10 9.69 -8.14
C LEU A 21 -7.83 9.03 -9.32
N GLY A 22 -7.75 9.58 -10.53
CA GLY A 22 -8.41 9.05 -11.73
C GLY A 22 -9.92 9.33 -11.76
N PRO A 23 -10.56 9.11 -12.92
CA PRO A 23 -11.95 9.50 -13.15
C PRO A 23 -12.97 8.61 -12.42
N GLY A 24 -14.23 9.05 -12.48
CA GLY A 24 -15.41 8.28 -12.11
C GLY A 24 -15.99 8.61 -10.73
N PRO A 25 -17.26 8.21 -10.47
CA PRO A 25 -17.89 8.37 -9.17
C PRO A 25 -17.11 7.58 -8.11
N ALA A 26 -16.63 8.25 -7.06
CA ALA A 26 -15.89 7.61 -5.98
C ALA A 26 -16.02 8.38 -4.66
N THR A 27 -15.88 7.69 -3.55
CA THR A 27 -15.77 8.34 -2.23
C THR A 27 -14.32 8.77 -1.98
N ALA A 28 -14.11 9.95 -1.38
CA ALA A 28 -12.81 10.40 -0.90
C ALA A 28 -12.92 11.01 0.51
N LEU A 29 -11.93 10.71 1.34
CA LEU A 29 -11.84 11.19 2.72
C LEU A 29 -11.05 12.50 2.76
N VAL A 30 -11.56 13.50 3.49
CA VAL A 30 -10.85 14.75 3.79
C VAL A 30 -10.47 14.77 5.26
N ALA A 31 -9.18 14.69 5.56
CA ALA A 31 -8.69 14.73 6.94
C ALA A 31 -8.66 16.17 7.46
N VAL A 32 -9.53 16.50 8.41
CA VAL A 32 -9.71 17.86 8.92
C VAL A 32 -9.31 17.95 10.40
N SER A 33 -8.25 18.69 10.71
CA SER A 33 -7.81 18.92 12.09
C SER A 33 -8.46 20.16 12.74
N GLY A 34 -9.14 20.99 11.97
CA GLY A 34 -9.65 22.30 12.40
C GLY A 34 -8.66 23.44 12.14
N GLY A 35 -7.42 23.12 11.76
CA GLY A 35 -6.41 24.08 11.35
C GLY A 35 -6.69 24.71 9.98
N PRO A 36 -6.11 25.89 9.70
CA PRO A 36 -6.30 26.64 8.45
C PRO A 36 -6.13 25.80 7.19
N ASP A 37 -5.05 25.01 7.11
CA ASP A 37 -4.74 24.23 5.90
C ASP A 37 -5.80 23.15 5.65
N SER A 38 -6.33 22.57 6.73
CA SER A 38 -7.36 21.54 6.68
C SER A 38 -8.76 22.08 6.41
N ILE A 39 -9.05 23.31 6.85
CA ILE A 39 -10.29 24.03 6.53
C ILE A 39 -10.28 24.50 5.08
N ALA A 40 -9.16 25.01 4.58
CA ALA A 40 -9.00 25.35 3.16
C ALA A 40 -9.18 24.12 2.29
N LEU A 41 -8.57 22.99 2.67
CA LEU A 41 -8.75 21.71 1.99
C LEU A 41 -10.22 21.24 1.98
N LEU A 42 -10.92 21.37 3.11
CA LEU A 42 -12.34 21.05 3.22
C LEU A 42 -13.18 21.89 2.26
N ASP A 43 -13.02 23.22 2.25
CA ASP A 43 -13.77 24.10 1.37
C ASP A 43 -13.46 23.85 -0.12
N LEU A 44 -12.18 23.60 -0.46
CA LEU A 44 -11.78 23.25 -1.82
C LEU A 44 -12.43 21.95 -2.30
N ALA A 45 -12.46 20.92 -1.45
CA ALA A 45 -13.12 19.65 -1.75
C ALA A 45 -14.64 19.82 -1.87
N ALA A 46 -15.27 20.43 -0.87
CA ALA A 46 -16.73 20.61 -0.82
C ALA A 46 -17.28 21.45 -1.97
N THR A 47 -16.49 22.37 -2.49
CA THR A 47 -16.88 23.23 -3.62
C THR A 47 -16.37 22.72 -4.97
N ALA A 48 -15.58 21.63 -5.01
CA ALA A 48 -15.25 20.97 -6.26
C ALA A 48 -16.56 20.58 -6.95
N GLY A 49 -16.77 21.08 -8.17
CA GLY A 49 -18.10 21.04 -8.80
C GLY A 49 -18.65 19.61 -8.93
N PRO A 50 -19.97 19.44 -9.13
CA PRO A 50 -20.60 18.11 -9.26
C PRO A 50 -19.95 17.20 -10.31
N GLY A 51 -19.28 17.78 -11.31
CA GLY A 51 -18.53 17.06 -12.34
C GLY A 51 -17.19 16.46 -11.87
N CYS A 52 -16.73 16.70 -10.64
CA CYS A 52 -15.49 16.09 -10.13
C CYS A 52 -15.64 14.59 -9.83
N GLY A 53 -16.87 14.09 -9.71
CA GLY A 53 -17.15 12.67 -9.48
C GLY A 53 -16.82 12.19 -8.06
N PHE A 54 -16.50 13.07 -7.11
CA PHE A 54 -16.19 12.65 -5.74
C PHE A 54 -17.32 12.95 -4.76
N THR A 55 -17.67 11.95 -3.95
CA THR A 55 -18.43 12.13 -2.71
C THR A 55 -17.45 12.27 -1.56
N TRP A 56 -17.61 13.31 -0.75
CA TRP A 56 -16.65 13.66 0.31
C TRP A 56 -17.13 13.19 1.68
N VAL A 57 -16.25 12.53 2.41
CA VAL A 57 -16.42 12.24 3.83
C VAL A 57 -15.38 13.03 4.61
N VAL A 58 -15.81 13.76 5.64
CA VAL A 58 -14.91 14.51 6.52
C VAL A 58 -14.49 13.60 7.68
N ALA A 59 -13.18 13.49 7.90
CA ALA A 59 -12.63 12.73 9.02
C ALA A 59 -11.80 13.60 9.95
N HIS A 60 -12.20 13.65 11.22
CA HIS A 60 -11.50 14.36 12.29
C HIS A 60 -10.95 13.38 13.33
N PHE A 61 -9.65 13.46 13.59
CA PHE A 61 -9.02 12.67 14.64
C PHE A 61 -8.62 13.58 15.80
N ASP A 62 -9.26 13.38 16.94
CA ASP A 62 -8.94 14.06 18.18
C ASP A 62 -7.94 13.21 18.98
N HIS A 63 -6.76 13.78 19.19
CA HIS A 63 -5.67 13.15 19.93
C HIS A 63 -5.87 13.19 21.47
N GLY A 64 -6.84 13.95 21.96
CA GLY A 64 -7.16 14.09 23.39
C GLY A 64 -6.12 14.84 24.22
N ILE A 65 -5.14 15.50 23.57
CA ILE A 65 -4.00 16.17 24.24
C ILE A 65 -4.38 17.57 24.73
N HIS A 66 -5.20 18.30 23.96
CA HIS A 66 -5.59 19.68 24.30
C HIS A 66 -6.91 19.74 25.06
N PRO A 67 -7.04 20.61 26.08
CA PRO A 67 -8.31 20.83 26.80
C PRO A 67 -9.44 21.25 25.85
N ASP A 68 -9.11 22.07 24.83
CA ASP A 68 -10.06 22.62 23.87
C ASP A 68 -10.38 21.67 22.70
N SER A 69 -9.88 20.43 22.74
CA SER A 69 -10.06 19.45 21.66
C SER A 69 -11.54 19.19 21.31
N ALA A 70 -12.41 19.19 22.31
CA ALA A 70 -13.86 19.03 22.12
C ALA A 70 -14.47 20.19 21.31
N ASP A 71 -14.05 21.43 21.58
CA ASP A 71 -14.52 22.61 20.85
C ASP A 71 -14.04 22.60 19.40
N VAL A 72 -12.81 22.13 19.16
CA VAL A 72 -12.28 21.96 17.81
C VAL A 72 -13.10 20.92 17.05
N ALA A 73 -13.40 19.77 17.67
CA ALA A 73 -14.22 18.73 17.05
C ALA A 73 -15.64 19.24 16.71
N ALA A 74 -16.24 20.05 17.58
CA ALA A 74 -17.55 20.68 17.33
C ALA A 74 -17.49 21.69 16.17
N ARG A 75 -16.44 22.50 16.09
CA ARG A 75 -16.22 23.44 14.97
C ARG A 75 -16.02 22.72 13.64
N VAL A 76 -15.27 21.62 13.62
CA VAL A 76 -15.09 20.81 12.41
C VAL A 76 -16.41 20.15 11.98
N ALA A 77 -17.19 19.63 12.93
CA ALA A 77 -18.51 19.09 12.66
C ALA A 77 -19.44 20.13 12.03
N ALA A 78 -19.46 21.36 12.58
CA ALA A 78 -20.24 22.47 12.03
C ALA A 78 -19.77 22.87 10.62
N ALA A 79 -18.45 22.89 10.37
CA ALA A 79 -17.90 23.17 9.06
C ALA A 79 -18.29 22.10 8.02
N ALA A 80 -18.26 20.82 8.39
CA ALA A 80 -18.75 19.73 7.53
C ALA A 80 -20.26 19.85 7.26
N GLY A 81 -21.04 20.15 8.30
CA GLY A 81 -22.49 20.33 8.21
C GLY A 81 -22.92 21.48 7.30
N ARG A 82 -22.15 22.58 7.24
CA ARG A 82 -22.40 23.70 6.30
C ARG A 82 -22.41 23.27 4.83
N TYR A 83 -21.66 22.22 4.49
CA TYR A 83 -21.61 21.67 3.13
C TYR A 83 -22.48 20.40 2.97
N GLY A 84 -23.20 19.98 4.01
CA GLY A 84 -23.99 18.75 4.00
C GLY A 84 -23.15 17.47 3.85
N LEU A 85 -21.89 17.49 4.29
CA LEU A 85 -20.98 16.36 4.15
C LEU A 85 -21.07 15.40 5.34
N GLU A 86 -20.88 14.10 5.06
CA GLU A 86 -20.76 13.09 6.11
C GLU A 86 -19.55 13.41 7.00
N TYR A 87 -19.74 13.33 8.32
CA TYR A 87 -18.70 13.59 9.31
C TYR A 87 -18.42 12.35 10.17
N ARG A 88 -17.16 11.93 10.20
CA ARG A 88 -16.63 10.87 11.05
C ARG A 88 -15.61 11.48 12.00
N SER A 89 -15.73 11.18 13.29
CA SER A 89 -14.75 11.57 14.28
C SER A 89 -14.32 10.41 15.15
N HIS A 90 -13.10 10.48 15.66
CA HIS A 90 -12.62 9.57 16.68
C HIS A 90 -11.73 10.31 17.66
N ARG A 91 -12.01 10.09 18.95
CA ARG A 91 -11.20 10.59 20.04
C ARG A 91 -10.42 9.45 20.65
N THR A 92 -9.12 9.66 20.79
CA THR A 92 -8.23 8.73 21.49
C THR A 92 -7.62 9.41 22.72
N ILE A 93 -7.14 8.62 23.67
CA ILE A 93 -6.38 9.08 24.82
C ILE A 93 -5.04 8.34 24.77
N LEU A 94 -3.99 9.02 24.30
CA LEU A 94 -2.68 8.40 24.08
C LEU A 94 -1.78 8.39 25.32
N GLY A 95 -2.24 9.00 26.42
CA GLY A 95 -1.48 9.17 27.66
C GLY A 95 -0.55 10.38 27.66
N PRO A 96 0.01 10.77 28.82
CA PRO A 96 0.82 11.98 28.97
C PRO A 96 2.19 11.90 28.26
N ASP A 97 2.73 10.70 28.05
CA ASP A 97 4.03 10.47 27.40
C ASP A 97 3.92 10.26 25.89
N ALA A 98 2.75 10.49 25.30
CA ALA A 98 2.51 10.29 23.89
C ALA A 98 3.36 11.24 23.03
N THR A 99 4.30 10.67 22.28
CA THR A 99 5.08 11.45 21.31
C THR A 99 4.23 11.89 20.11
N GLU A 100 4.64 12.96 19.41
CA GLU A 100 4.05 13.38 18.11
C GLU A 100 4.03 12.21 17.11
N THR A 101 5.03 11.33 17.15
CA THR A 101 5.11 10.15 16.29
C THR A 101 4.02 9.13 16.62
N THR A 102 3.74 8.89 17.90
CA THR A 102 2.67 8.00 18.36
C THR A 102 1.30 8.56 17.95
N ALA A 103 1.07 9.85 18.20
CA ALA A 103 -0.15 10.55 17.79
C ALA A 103 -0.37 10.49 16.28
N ARG A 104 0.67 10.78 15.49
CA ARG A 104 0.62 10.68 14.03
C ARG A 104 0.29 9.26 13.57
N ARG A 105 0.86 8.23 14.18
CA ARG A 105 0.61 6.83 13.81
C ARG A 105 -0.83 6.43 14.08
N ALA A 106 -1.36 6.77 15.26
CA ALA A 106 -2.76 6.48 15.61
C ALA A 106 -3.74 7.16 14.64
N ARG A 107 -3.51 8.44 14.31
CA ARG A 107 -4.30 9.16 13.31
C ARG A 107 -4.27 8.51 11.95
N LEU A 108 -3.08 8.18 11.44
CA LEU A 108 -2.95 7.56 10.11
C LEU A 108 -3.62 6.18 10.06
N ALA A 109 -3.53 5.40 11.13
CA ALA A 109 -4.19 4.10 11.23
C ALA A 109 -5.72 4.26 11.21
N TRP A 110 -6.27 5.17 12.02
CA TRP A 110 -7.71 5.42 12.05
C TRP A 110 -8.25 5.95 10.71
N LEU A 111 -7.57 6.92 10.09
CA LEU A 111 -7.94 7.43 8.77
C LEU A 111 -7.96 6.31 7.71
N HIS A 112 -7.01 5.37 7.80
CA HIS A 112 -7.00 4.20 6.93
C HIS A 112 -8.21 3.29 7.18
N THR A 113 -8.57 3.03 8.45
CA THR A 113 -9.78 2.27 8.79
C THR A 113 -11.04 2.89 8.19
N VAL A 114 -11.24 4.20 8.38
CA VAL A 114 -12.41 4.92 7.82
C VAL A 114 -12.41 4.85 6.29
N ALA A 115 -11.24 4.97 5.65
CA ALA A 115 -11.14 4.84 4.19
C ALA A 115 -11.48 3.44 3.68
N VAL A 116 -11.24 2.38 4.46
CA VAL A 116 -11.66 1.02 4.13
C VAL A 116 -13.17 0.87 4.30
N GLU A 117 -13.72 1.32 5.43
CA GLU A 117 -15.16 1.23 5.74
C GLU A 117 -16.05 1.98 4.75
N THR A 118 -15.59 3.14 4.28
CA THR A 118 -16.33 4.00 3.34
C THR A 118 -16.05 3.67 1.87
N GLY A 119 -15.17 2.69 1.59
CA GLY A 119 -14.71 2.41 0.23
C GLY A 119 -13.95 3.58 -0.41
N ALA A 120 -13.37 4.48 0.38
CA ALA A 120 -12.73 5.69 -0.13
C ALA A 120 -11.51 5.37 -1.00
N LYS A 121 -11.51 5.95 -2.21
CA LYS A 121 -10.43 5.85 -3.19
C LYS A 121 -9.19 6.66 -2.77
N GLY A 122 -9.41 7.75 -2.03
CA GLY A 122 -8.35 8.65 -1.57
C GLY A 122 -8.56 9.20 -0.16
N ILE A 123 -7.46 9.57 0.49
CA ILE A 123 -7.39 10.29 1.77
C ILE A 123 -6.59 11.57 1.54
N LEU A 124 -7.27 12.71 1.59
CA LEU A 124 -6.69 14.03 1.39
C LEU A 124 -6.20 14.58 2.73
N THR A 125 -5.00 15.14 2.74
CA THR A 125 -4.42 15.82 3.92
C THR A 125 -3.89 17.20 3.52
N GLY A 126 -4.00 18.16 4.44
CA GLY A 126 -3.68 19.58 4.19
C GLY A 126 -2.19 19.92 4.21
N HIS A 127 -1.29 19.00 3.86
CA HIS A 127 0.14 19.33 3.80
C HIS A 127 0.39 20.31 2.65
N HIS A 128 1.18 21.34 2.92
CA HIS A 128 1.43 22.44 1.98
C HIS A 128 2.92 22.62 1.64
N ARG A 129 3.24 23.60 0.79
CA ARG A 129 4.60 23.84 0.28
C ARG A 129 5.60 24.11 1.41
N ASP A 130 5.24 24.88 2.42
CA ASP A 130 6.12 25.14 3.56
C ASP A 130 6.39 23.86 4.39
N ASP A 131 5.40 22.97 4.56
CA ASP A 131 5.65 21.66 5.20
C ASP A 131 6.66 20.82 4.40
N GLN A 132 6.67 20.98 3.08
CA GLN A 132 7.64 20.32 2.21
C GLN A 132 9.06 20.79 2.51
N VAL A 133 9.25 22.11 2.56
CA VAL A 133 10.55 22.73 2.88
C VAL A 133 11.03 22.29 4.27
N GLU A 134 10.16 22.36 5.28
CA GLU A 134 10.48 21.92 6.64
C GLU A 134 10.88 20.44 6.68
N THR A 135 10.11 19.58 6.00
CA THR A 135 10.39 18.16 5.92
C THR A 135 11.73 17.88 5.25
N MET A 136 12.08 18.62 4.19
CA MET A 136 13.36 18.49 3.52
C MET A 136 14.53 18.84 4.44
N VAL A 137 14.45 19.98 5.14
CA VAL A 137 15.47 20.42 6.09
C VAL A 137 15.62 19.40 7.22
N MET A 138 14.53 18.98 7.84
CA MET A 138 14.56 17.96 8.90
C MET A 138 15.19 16.64 8.41
N ARG A 139 14.87 16.21 7.19
CA ARG A 139 15.45 14.99 6.61
C ARG A 139 16.94 15.14 6.31
N PHE A 140 17.35 16.30 5.83
CA PHE A 140 18.76 16.63 5.60
C PHE A 140 19.55 16.59 6.92
N LEU A 141 19.05 17.25 7.96
CA LEU A 141 19.66 17.23 9.30
C LEU A 141 19.75 15.82 9.89
N ASN A 142 18.81 14.94 9.55
CA ASN A 142 18.81 13.52 9.92
C ASN A 142 19.64 12.62 8.97
N GLY A 143 20.45 13.19 8.07
CA GLY A 143 21.35 12.43 7.20
C GLY A 143 20.67 11.69 6.05
N SER A 144 19.49 12.14 5.60
CA SER A 144 18.81 11.55 4.46
C SER A 144 19.53 11.85 3.15
N GLY A 145 19.73 10.82 2.32
CA GLY A 145 20.24 10.99 0.95
C GLY A 145 19.19 11.53 -0.03
N PRO A 146 19.55 11.72 -1.31
CA PRO A 146 18.69 12.33 -2.34
C PRO A 146 17.26 11.76 -2.42
N SER A 147 17.11 10.43 -2.31
CA SER A 147 15.80 9.77 -2.33
C SER A 147 14.87 10.19 -1.19
N GLY A 148 15.44 10.55 -0.03
CA GLY A 148 14.70 11.09 1.11
C GLY A 148 14.45 12.60 0.99
N LEU A 149 15.33 13.33 0.30
CA LEU A 149 15.23 14.78 0.13
C LEU A 149 14.18 15.21 -0.91
N VAL A 150 13.54 14.26 -1.62
CA VAL A 150 12.30 14.52 -2.38
C VAL A 150 11.18 15.08 -1.49
N GLY A 151 11.23 14.85 -0.17
CA GLY A 151 10.25 15.36 0.79
C GLY A 151 8.98 14.52 0.86
N ILE A 152 7.87 15.15 1.19
CA ILE A 152 6.52 14.59 1.18
C ILE A 152 6.13 14.29 -0.27
N ARG A 153 5.57 13.11 -0.51
CA ARG A 153 5.07 12.72 -1.85
C ARG A 153 3.68 13.33 -2.06
N PRO A 154 3.37 13.94 -3.21
CA PRO A 154 2.04 14.48 -3.49
C PRO A 154 0.96 13.39 -3.49
N HIS A 155 1.30 12.17 -3.89
CA HIS A 155 0.42 11.01 -3.95
C HIS A 155 1.20 9.75 -3.49
N TRP A 156 0.58 8.89 -2.68
CA TRP A 156 1.18 7.65 -2.17
C TRP A 156 0.10 6.67 -1.70
N GLY A 157 -0.08 5.53 -2.39
CA GLY A 157 -1.24 4.66 -2.15
C GLY A 157 -2.55 5.44 -2.23
N ARG A 158 -3.39 5.39 -1.19
CA ARG A 158 -4.62 6.20 -1.09
C ARG A 158 -4.36 7.65 -0.66
N TRP A 159 -3.15 8.01 -0.21
CA TRP A 159 -2.90 9.32 0.38
C TRP A 159 -2.60 10.38 -0.67
N LEU A 160 -3.34 11.48 -0.64
CA LEU A 160 -3.18 12.64 -1.50
C LEU A 160 -2.90 13.91 -0.68
N ARG A 161 -2.01 14.78 -1.17
CA ARG A 161 -1.75 16.12 -0.59
C ARG A 161 -1.97 17.19 -1.64
N PRO A 162 -3.23 17.60 -1.88
CA PRO A 162 -3.54 18.54 -2.96
C PRO A 162 -2.88 19.91 -2.82
N LEU A 163 -2.62 20.34 -1.58
CA LEU A 163 -2.07 21.66 -1.27
C LEU A 163 -0.54 21.70 -1.28
N LEU A 164 0.16 20.61 -1.65
CA LEU A 164 1.62 20.53 -1.52
C LEU A 164 2.38 21.55 -2.38
N GLU A 165 1.76 22.06 -3.45
CA GLU A 165 2.30 23.12 -4.30
C GLU A 165 1.82 24.52 -3.87
N VAL A 166 0.95 24.63 -2.87
CA VAL A 166 0.36 25.87 -2.35
C VAL A 166 1.14 26.31 -1.11
N SER A 167 1.49 27.58 -1.04
CA SER A 167 2.17 28.17 0.12
C SER A 167 1.22 28.45 1.27
N ARG A 168 1.80 28.60 2.46
CA ARG A 168 1.04 29.03 3.64
C ARG A 168 0.32 30.37 3.42
N GLN A 169 0.99 31.32 2.78
CA GLN A 169 0.42 32.64 2.47
C GLN A 169 -0.77 32.55 1.50
N GLU A 170 -0.69 31.69 0.47
CA GLU A 170 -1.81 31.46 -0.46
C GLU A 170 -3.01 30.81 0.26
N ILE A 171 -2.78 29.90 1.22
CA ILE A 171 -3.84 29.32 2.05
C ILE A 171 -4.52 30.38 2.92
N GLU A 172 -3.73 31.24 3.59
CA GLU A 172 -4.26 32.31 4.43
C GLU A 172 -5.06 33.34 3.63
N ALA A 173 -4.56 33.72 2.45
CA ALA A 173 -5.29 34.59 1.52
C ALA A 173 -6.60 33.94 1.05
N TYR A 174 -6.58 32.66 0.71
CA TYR A 174 -7.78 31.91 0.32
C TYR A 174 -8.83 31.89 1.43
N LEU A 175 -8.43 31.60 2.67
CA LEU A 175 -9.36 31.57 3.81
C LEU A 175 -9.97 32.94 4.09
N ALA A 176 -9.15 34.00 4.03
CA ALA A 176 -9.61 35.38 4.24
C ALA A 176 -10.64 35.79 3.18
N GLU A 177 -10.38 35.48 1.91
CA GLU A 177 -11.29 35.79 0.80
C GLU A 177 -12.60 35.00 0.87
N ARG A 178 -12.55 33.75 1.35
CA ARG A 178 -13.75 32.91 1.57
C ARG A 178 -14.50 33.24 2.88
N GLY A 179 -13.92 34.07 3.75
CA GLY A 179 -14.48 34.39 5.07
C GLY A 179 -14.56 33.17 5.99
N LEU A 180 -13.61 32.24 5.89
CA LEU A 180 -13.62 30.99 6.67
C LEU A 180 -12.77 31.12 7.94
N ALA A 181 -13.38 30.83 9.08
CA ALA A 181 -12.68 30.74 10.35
C ALA A 181 -11.92 29.42 10.48
N SER A 182 -10.73 29.47 11.10
CA SER A 182 -9.94 28.28 11.43
C SER A 182 -9.37 28.38 12.84
N TRP A 183 -9.09 27.24 13.45
CA TRP A 183 -8.45 27.18 14.76
C TRP A 183 -6.93 27.12 14.59
N VAL A 184 -6.20 27.96 15.32
CA VAL A 184 -4.75 27.92 15.37
C VAL A 184 -4.34 27.26 16.67
N ASP A 185 -3.81 26.05 16.58
CA ASP A 185 -3.33 25.30 17.75
C ASP A 185 -2.13 26.02 18.40
N PRO A 186 -2.24 26.46 19.68
CA PRO A 186 -1.14 27.09 20.41
C PRO A 186 0.09 26.18 20.55
N GLY A 187 -0.08 24.86 20.59
CA GLY A 187 1.01 23.89 20.70
C GLY A 187 1.94 23.87 19.48
N ASN A 188 1.47 24.34 18.32
CA ASN A 188 2.30 24.42 17.11
C ASN A 188 3.47 25.42 17.21
N ALA A 189 3.47 26.31 18.21
CA ALA A 189 4.52 27.29 18.43
C ALA A 189 5.66 26.79 19.34
N ASP A 190 5.54 25.60 19.96
CA ASP A 190 6.54 25.11 20.90
C ASP A 190 7.83 24.65 20.19
N GLN A 191 8.89 25.44 20.35
CA GLN A 191 10.18 25.23 19.68
C GLN A 191 10.97 24.03 20.22
N ARG A 192 10.55 23.38 21.31
CA ARG A 192 11.13 22.08 21.74
C ARG A 192 10.95 21.01 20.67
N HIS A 193 9.93 21.13 19.83
CA HIS A 193 9.72 20.27 18.67
C HIS A 193 10.58 20.71 17.49
N LEU A 194 11.36 19.77 16.93
CA LEU A 194 12.30 20.03 15.83
C LEU A 194 11.65 20.77 14.64
N ARG A 195 10.40 20.40 14.27
CA ARG A 195 9.69 21.07 13.17
C ARG A 195 9.40 22.54 13.49
N SER A 196 8.94 22.84 14.70
CA SER A 196 8.67 24.21 15.15
C SER A 196 9.95 25.04 15.17
N TRP A 197 11.05 24.50 15.69
CA TRP A 197 12.36 25.16 15.61
C TRP A 197 12.81 25.41 14.17
N VAL A 198 12.65 24.43 13.25
CA VAL A 198 12.99 24.64 11.83
C VAL A 198 12.17 25.79 11.23
N ARG A 199 10.87 25.84 11.52
CA ARG A 199 9.93 26.85 11.00
C ARG A 199 10.20 28.25 11.54
N HIS A 200 10.39 28.39 12.85
CA HIS A 200 10.41 29.70 13.52
C HIS A 200 11.82 30.25 13.75
N GLU A 201 12.84 29.40 13.82
CA GLU A 201 14.22 29.83 14.09
C GLU A 201 15.13 29.63 12.87
N LEU A 202 15.26 28.38 12.38
CA LEU A 202 16.31 28.04 11.42
C LEU A 202 16.04 28.65 10.03
N LEU A 203 14.88 28.38 9.44
CA LEU A 203 14.54 28.87 8.10
C LEU A 203 14.57 30.41 8.03
N PRO A 204 13.95 31.17 8.95
CA PRO A 204 14.04 32.63 8.93
C PRO A 204 15.48 33.16 9.02
N ARG A 205 16.34 32.51 9.80
CA ARG A 205 17.77 32.91 9.89
C ARG A 205 18.50 32.71 8.56
N ILE A 206 18.25 31.61 7.86
CA ILE A 206 18.85 31.36 6.54
C ILE A 206 18.28 32.31 5.50
N GLU A 207 16.97 32.57 5.52
CA GLU A 207 16.27 33.47 4.60
C GLU A 207 16.83 34.89 4.61
N ARG A 208 17.24 35.40 5.77
CA ARG A 208 17.91 36.72 5.86
C ARG A 208 19.18 36.82 5.02
N ARG A 209 19.91 35.72 4.82
CA ARG A 209 21.14 35.68 4.02
C ARG A 209 20.92 35.16 2.60
N VAL A 210 19.96 34.25 2.43
CA VAL A 210 19.59 33.58 1.19
C VAL A 210 18.08 33.69 1.02
N PRO A 211 17.55 34.82 0.51
CA PRO A 211 16.11 35.09 0.46
C PRO A 211 15.29 34.03 -0.30
N ARG A 212 15.91 33.36 -1.27
CA ARG A 212 15.28 32.34 -2.12
C ARG A 212 15.48 30.91 -1.61
N VAL A 213 15.90 30.69 -0.35
CA VAL A 213 16.22 29.34 0.14
C VAL A 213 15.04 28.37 0.02
N ARG A 214 13.80 28.80 0.31
CA ARG A 214 12.61 27.94 0.17
C ARG A 214 12.40 27.49 -1.28
N GLU A 215 12.51 28.42 -2.23
CA GLU A 215 12.41 28.13 -3.67
C GLU A 215 13.53 27.21 -4.13
N ASN A 216 14.77 27.46 -3.70
CA ASN A 216 15.93 26.64 -4.03
C ASN A 216 15.79 25.21 -3.49
N LEU A 217 15.25 25.04 -2.28
CA LEU A 217 14.96 23.73 -1.72
C LEU A 217 13.87 23.01 -2.54
N MET A 218 12.79 23.70 -2.91
CA MET A 218 11.77 23.13 -3.78
C MET A 218 12.32 22.72 -5.16
N ALA A 219 13.18 23.54 -5.77
CA ALA A 219 13.86 23.20 -7.02
C ALA A 219 14.74 21.95 -6.86
N ALA A 220 15.50 21.84 -5.76
CA ALA A 220 16.30 20.67 -5.45
C ALA A 220 15.45 19.39 -5.29
N ALA A 221 14.28 19.48 -4.64
CA ALA A 221 13.34 18.36 -4.57
C ALA A 221 12.87 17.91 -5.97
N GLY A 222 12.64 18.85 -6.89
CA GLY A 222 12.34 18.55 -8.29
C GLY A 222 13.44 17.76 -8.98
N VAL A 223 14.71 18.17 -8.80
CA VAL A 223 15.87 17.43 -9.35
C VAL A 223 15.96 16.02 -8.75
N PHE A 224 15.77 15.87 -7.44
CA PHE A 224 15.81 14.56 -6.79
C PHE A 224 14.66 13.65 -7.25
N GLU A 225 13.48 14.23 -7.51
CA GLU A 225 12.33 13.51 -8.04
C GLU A 225 12.59 13.02 -9.47
N VAL A 226 13.17 13.86 -10.34
CA VAL A 226 13.58 13.46 -11.71
C VAL A 226 14.59 12.32 -11.66
N ASN A 227 15.65 12.47 -10.86
CA ASN A 227 16.65 11.41 -10.70
C ASN A 227 16.03 10.11 -10.21
N ARG A 228 15.07 10.19 -9.28
CA ARG A 228 14.35 9.04 -8.75
C ARG A 228 13.48 8.37 -9.81
N ARG A 229 12.79 9.14 -10.66
CA ARG A 229 12.00 8.61 -11.79
C ARG A 229 12.87 7.95 -12.84
N GLY A 230 14.04 8.53 -13.15
CA GLY A 230 14.97 7.91 -14.10
C GLY A 230 15.38 6.49 -13.72
N TRP A 231 15.59 6.21 -12.43
CA TRP A 231 15.84 4.84 -11.96
C TRP A 231 14.63 3.92 -12.05
N ASP A 232 13.43 4.47 -11.88
CA ASP A 232 12.17 3.74 -12.01
C ASP A 232 11.88 3.36 -13.47
N ASP A 233 12.11 4.27 -14.40
CA ASP A 233 11.96 4.03 -15.84
C ASP A 233 12.98 2.99 -16.33
N LEU A 234 14.21 3.03 -15.79
CA LEU A 234 15.27 2.09 -16.15
C LEU A 234 14.92 0.64 -15.77
N LEU A 235 14.14 0.39 -14.71
CA LEU A 235 13.71 -0.97 -14.35
C LEU A 235 12.94 -1.65 -15.48
N GLY A 236 12.12 -0.90 -16.21
CA GLY A 236 11.36 -1.42 -17.35
C GLY A 236 12.20 -1.60 -18.62
N GLN A 237 13.36 -0.95 -18.70
CA GLN A 237 14.24 -0.99 -19.88
C GLN A 237 15.34 -2.05 -19.76
N LEU A 238 15.70 -2.45 -18.54
CA LEU A 238 16.69 -3.50 -18.29
C LEU A 238 16.06 -4.88 -18.44
N SER A 239 15.99 -5.37 -19.68
CA SER A 239 15.40 -6.69 -20.01
C SER A 239 16.00 -7.84 -19.18
N ALA A 240 17.30 -7.79 -18.91
CA ALA A 240 17.97 -8.78 -18.07
C ALA A 240 17.36 -8.91 -16.66
N LEU A 241 16.79 -7.83 -16.10
CA LEU A 241 16.15 -7.91 -14.78
C LEU A 241 14.81 -8.65 -14.81
N GLU A 242 14.23 -8.91 -15.98
CA GLU A 242 12.94 -9.58 -16.14
C GLU A 242 11.90 -9.06 -15.13
N PHE A 243 11.72 -7.73 -15.08
CA PHE A 243 10.83 -7.11 -14.11
C PHE A 243 9.40 -7.61 -14.27
N GLN A 244 8.78 -8.02 -13.16
CA GLN A 244 7.41 -8.52 -13.12
C GLN A 244 6.60 -7.79 -12.03
N THR A 245 5.38 -7.41 -12.37
CA THR A 245 4.37 -6.98 -11.40
C THR A 245 3.60 -8.21 -10.94
N GLU A 246 3.44 -8.36 -9.64
CA GLU A 246 2.71 -9.46 -9.02
C GLU A 246 1.53 -8.90 -8.20
N VAL A 247 0.59 -9.78 -7.81
CA VAL A 247 -0.64 -9.38 -7.08
C VAL A 247 -0.32 -8.59 -5.80
N ASP A 248 0.68 -9.02 -5.04
CA ASP A 248 1.10 -8.43 -3.76
C ASP A 248 2.46 -7.71 -3.81
N GLY A 249 3.07 -7.61 -4.99
CA GLY A 249 4.51 -7.37 -5.08
C GLY A 249 5.06 -6.99 -6.46
N VAL A 250 6.37 -6.87 -6.51
CA VAL A 250 7.17 -6.82 -7.74
C VAL A 250 8.36 -7.73 -7.58
N SER A 251 8.84 -8.31 -8.67
CA SER A 251 10.03 -9.14 -8.67
C SER A 251 10.96 -8.85 -9.84
N VAL A 252 12.24 -9.17 -9.63
CA VAL A 252 13.30 -9.11 -10.64
C VAL A 252 14.19 -10.35 -10.52
N ALA A 253 14.82 -10.74 -11.62
CA ALA A 253 15.90 -11.72 -11.62
C ALA A 253 17.05 -11.24 -10.72
N ALA A 254 17.47 -12.09 -9.78
CA ALA A 254 18.49 -11.75 -8.79
C ALA A 254 19.92 -11.89 -9.34
N ASP A 255 20.15 -12.80 -10.29
CA ASP A 255 21.47 -13.06 -10.85
C ASP A 255 22.08 -11.86 -11.59
N PRO A 256 21.34 -11.17 -12.50
CA PRO A 256 21.85 -9.97 -13.16
C PRO A 256 22.22 -8.85 -12.18
N LEU A 257 21.54 -8.76 -11.03
CA LEU A 257 21.87 -7.79 -9.99
C LEU A 257 23.27 -8.00 -9.40
N LYS A 258 23.79 -9.24 -9.39
CA LYS A 258 25.13 -9.55 -8.87
C LYS A 258 26.24 -8.96 -9.76
N GLY A 259 25.96 -8.73 -11.04
CA GLY A 259 26.91 -8.16 -12.00
C GLY A 259 27.06 -6.64 -11.90
N TYR A 260 26.12 -5.96 -11.24
CA TYR A 260 26.16 -4.50 -11.09
C TYR A 260 26.94 -4.06 -9.84
N SER A 261 27.46 -2.83 -9.88
CA SER A 261 28.09 -2.23 -8.71
C SER A 261 27.09 -2.06 -7.54
N SER A 262 27.60 -2.05 -6.31
CA SER A 262 26.75 -1.85 -5.12
C SER A 262 25.88 -0.59 -5.20
N ALA A 263 26.38 0.48 -5.83
CA ALA A 263 25.63 1.73 -5.98
C ALA A 263 24.43 1.55 -6.93
N VAL A 264 24.63 0.87 -8.06
CA VAL A 264 23.56 0.58 -9.03
C VAL A 264 22.50 -0.34 -8.41
N VAL A 265 22.92 -1.44 -7.75
CA VAL A 265 21.99 -2.34 -7.05
C VAL A 265 21.15 -1.59 -6.03
N ARG A 266 21.76 -0.70 -5.23
CA ARG A 266 21.02 0.12 -4.25
C ARG A 266 20.01 1.05 -4.90
N SER A 267 20.33 1.65 -6.04
CA SER A 267 19.39 2.51 -6.76
C SER A 267 18.23 1.72 -7.36
N LEU A 268 18.50 0.55 -7.96
CA LEU A 268 17.47 -0.34 -8.47
C LEU A 268 16.56 -0.87 -7.36
N LEU A 269 17.11 -1.28 -6.21
CA LEU A 269 16.31 -1.69 -5.05
C LEU A 269 15.41 -0.56 -4.55
N LYS A 270 15.90 0.69 -4.50
CA LYS A 270 15.08 1.85 -4.14
C LYS A 270 13.95 2.09 -5.14
N ALA A 271 14.20 1.90 -6.43
CA ALA A 271 13.18 2.00 -7.47
C ALA A 271 12.11 0.90 -7.32
N LEU A 272 12.50 -0.34 -7.04
CA LEU A 272 11.56 -1.43 -6.73
C LEU A 272 10.72 -1.12 -5.48
N GLY A 273 11.35 -0.65 -4.42
CA GLY A 273 10.64 -0.19 -3.22
C GLY A 273 9.66 0.95 -3.52
N PHE A 274 10.03 1.87 -4.42
CA PHE A 274 9.15 2.95 -4.85
C PHE A 274 7.90 2.44 -5.56
N ARG A 275 8.03 1.51 -6.52
CA ARG A 275 6.89 0.88 -7.22
C ARG A 275 5.91 0.22 -6.25
N LEU A 276 6.43 -0.34 -5.17
CA LEU A 276 5.63 -0.95 -4.11
C LEU A 276 5.15 0.02 -3.05
N ASP A 277 5.46 1.30 -3.17
CA ASP A 277 5.15 2.27 -2.14
C ASP A 277 5.79 1.95 -0.77
N VAL A 278 6.88 1.18 -0.77
CA VAL A 278 7.66 0.80 0.42
C VAL A 278 8.95 1.63 0.50
N GLY A 279 9.08 2.42 1.58
CA GLY A 279 10.32 3.15 1.84
C GLY A 279 11.44 2.22 2.32
N LEU A 280 12.54 2.16 1.57
CA LEU A 280 13.72 1.36 1.93
C LEU A 280 14.79 2.25 2.58
N GLY A 281 14.99 2.07 3.88
CA GLY A 281 16.08 2.72 4.62
C GLY A 281 17.46 2.08 4.36
N LYS A 282 18.54 2.73 4.82
CA LYS A 282 19.92 2.25 4.65
C LYS A 282 20.09 0.79 5.08
N GLY A 283 19.67 0.45 6.31
CA GLY A 283 19.80 -0.90 6.84
C GLY A 283 18.99 -1.96 6.09
N GLN A 284 17.89 -1.59 5.44
CA GLN A 284 17.10 -2.51 4.61
C GLN A 284 17.76 -2.75 3.26
N LEU A 285 18.29 -1.71 2.64
CA LEU A 285 19.07 -1.84 1.41
C LEU A 285 20.28 -2.75 1.62
N ASP A 286 20.98 -2.60 2.75
CA ASP A 286 22.11 -3.47 3.10
C ASP A 286 21.69 -4.94 3.30
N ARG A 287 20.51 -5.19 3.86
CA ARG A 287 19.96 -6.55 4.00
C ARG A 287 19.51 -7.15 2.68
N LEU A 288 18.80 -6.39 1.85
CA LEU A 288 18.35 -6.82 0.51
C LEU A 288 19.53 -7.08 -0.42
N GLN A 289 20.55 -6.22 -0.41
CA GLN A 289 21.75 -6.44 -1.21
C GLN A 289 22.49 -7.72 -0.76
N ARG A 290 22.60 -7.97 0.55
CA ARG A 290 23.15 -9.24 1.06
C ARG A 290 22.30 -10.43 0.67
N LEU A 291 20.98 -10.30 0.69
CA LEU A 291 20.05 -11.34 0.25
C LEU A 291 20.28 -11.70 -1.23
N VAL A 292 20.45 -10.72 -2.12
CA VAL A 292 20.75 -10.96 -3.54
C VAL A 292 22.10 -11.68 -3.74
N VAL A 293 23.14 -11.28 -3.01
CA VAL A 293 24.51 -11.78 -3.24
C VAL A 293 24.77 -13.12 -2.55
N LYS A 294 24.30 -13.28 -1.31
CA LYS A 294 24.64 -14.43 -0.43
C LYS A 294 23.43 -15.24 0.02
N GLY A 295 22.23 -14.86 -0.42
CA GLY A 295 21.01 -15.51 0.05
C GLY A 295 20.78 -16.87 -0.60
N HIS A 296 19.86 -17.63 0.02
CA HIS A 296 19.34 -18.88 -0.52
C HIS A 296 17.84 -18.76 -0.78
N THR A 297 17.30 -19.61 -1.65
CA THR A 297 15.86 -19.68 -1.93
C THR A 297 15.05 -19.83 -0.64
N GLY A 298 13.99 -19.04 -0.49
CA GLY A 298 13.10 -18.96 0.66
C GLY A 298 13.59 -18.09 1.82
N GLN A 299 14.77 -17.46 1.72
CA GLN A 299 15.24 -16.49 2.70
C GLN A 299 14.49 -15.16 2.55
N MET A 300 14.14 -14.53 3.68
CA MET A 300 13.34 -13.31 3.74
C MET A 300 14.01 -12.20 4.55
N VAL A 301 13.65 -10.97 4.25
CA VAL A 301 14.02 -9.74 4.97
C VAL A 301 12.77 -8.92 5.21
N ASP A 302 12.55 -8.50 6.46
CA ASP A 302 11.45 -7.60 6.79
C ASP A 302 11.75 -6.14 6.36
N LEU A 303 10.75 -5.55 5.72
CA LEU A 303 10.73 -4.16 5.24
C LEU A 303 9.85 -3.28 6.15
N VAL A 304 9.90 -1.96 5.96
CA VAL A 304 9.09 -1.03 6.76
C VAL A 304 7.62 -1.19 6.35
N GLY A 305 6.71 -1.03 7.31
CA GLY A 305 5.27 -1.08 7.03
C GLY A 305 4.77 -2.50 6.78
N GLY A 306 5.46 -3.52 7.32
CA GLY A 306 5.08 -4.92 7.18
C GLY A 306 5.48 -5.56 5.84
N GLY A 307 6.10 -4.82 4.92
CA GLY A 307 6.61 -5.37 3.65
C GLY A 307 7.65 -6.48 3.85
N ARG A 308 7.87 -7.28 2.81
CA ARG A 308 8.88 -8.35 2.81
C ARG A 308 9.69 -8.34 1.52
N GLY A 309 10.98 -8.67 1.64
CA GLY A 309 11.82 -9.06 0.51
C GLY A 309 12.15 -10.54 0.62
N GLU A 310 11.88 -11.32 -0.42
CA GLU A 310 12.13 -12.76 -0.50
C GLU A 310 13.03 -13.06 -1.71
N LEU A 311 14.05 -13.89 -1.51
CA LEU A 311 14.75 -14.52 -2.62
C LEU A 311 14.10 -15.88 -2.87
N ALA A 312 13.48 -16.10 -4.02
CA ALA A 312 12.83 -17.35 -4.38
C ALA A 312 13.18 -17.73 -5.82
N PHE A 313 13.76 -18.92 -6.00
CA PHE A 313 14.03 -19.52 -7.31
C PHE A 313 14.73 -18.56 -8.29
N GLY A 314 15.81 -17.92 -7.83
CA GLY A 314 16.60 -16.98 -8.64
C GLY A 314 16.00 -15.58 -8.78
N ARG A 315 14.86 -15.29 -8.16
CA ARG A 315 14.19 -13.97 -8.21
C ARG A 315 14.15 -13.30 -6.85
N LEU A 316 14.41 -11.99 -6.82
CA LEU A 316 14.16 -11.15 -5.66
C LEU A 316 12.76 -10.56 -5.79
N LYS A 317 11.83 -11.01 -4.94
CA LYS A 317 10.49 -10.47 -4.80
C LYS A 317 10.45 -9.49 -3.64
N LEU A 318 9.89 -8.31 -3.86
CA LEU A 318 9.45 -7.43 -2.79
C LEU A 318 7.92 -7.47 -2.76
N SER A 319 7.32 -7.53 -1.57
CA SER A 319 5.86 -7.51 -1.41
C SER A 319 5.42 -6.60 -0.27
N ARG A 320 4.21 -6.09 -0.38
CA ARG A 320 3.48 -5.49 0.76
C ARG A 320 3.02 -6.68 1.59
N GLY A 321 3.50 -6.82 2.82
CA GLY A 321 3.33 -8.07 3.55
C GLY A 321 1.88 -8.51 3.61
N LEU A 322 1.65 -9.80 3.45
CA LEU A 322 0.37 -10.41 3.75
C LEU A 322 0.11 -10.23 5.24
N ALA A 323 -0.81 -9.33 5.56
CA ALA A 323 -1.18 -9.00 6.94
C ALA A 323 -1.81 -10.19 7.67
N HIS A 324 -2.24 -11.23 6.95
CA HIS A 324 -2.93 -12.38 7.50
C HIS A 324 -2.67 -13.63 6.64
N ARG A 325 -2.59 -14.82 7.26
CA ARG A 325 -2.79 -16.08 6.53
C ARG A 325 -4.28 -16.15 6.23
N PRO A 326 -4.74 -16.04 4.98
CA PRO A 326 -6.18 -16.03 4.73
C PRO A 326 -6.78 -17.33 5.25
N GLU A 327 -7.78 -17.22 6.12
CA GLU A 327 -8.60 -18.37 6.49
C GLU A 327 -9.73 -18.46 5.48
N TYR A 328 -9.68 -19.47 4.63
CA TYR A 328 -10.78 -19.78 3.72
C TYR A 328 -11.10 -21.26 3.80
N ARG A 329 -12.37 -21.57 3.55
CA ARG A 329 -12.86 -22.93 3.41
C ARG A 329 -14.01 -22.91 2.42
N ALA A 330 -13.85 -23.60 1.31
CA ALA A 330 -14.87 -23.69 0.27
C ALA A 330 -15.21 -25.17 0.03
N THR A 331 -16.48 -25.47 -0.18
CA THR A 331 -16.96 -26.84 -0.35
C THR A 331 -17.52 -27.03 -1.74
N ILE A 332 -17.14 -28.11 -2.41
CA ILE A 332 -17.72 -28.60 -3.66
C ILE A 332 -18.25 -29.99 -3.38
N SER A 333 -19.56 -30.20 -3.48
CA SER A 333 -20.22 -31.49 -3.21
C SER A 333 -20.85 -32.11 -4.45
N GLY A 334 -20.79 -31.42 -5.59
CA GLY A 334 -21.38 -31.87 -6.82
C GLY A 334 -20.85 -31.12 -8.03
N PRO A 335 -21.21 -31.56 -9.23
CA PRO A 335 -20.87 -30.90 -10.47
C PRO A 335 -21.63 -29.57 -10.62
N ASP A 336 -21.13 -28.73 -11.53
CA ASP A 336 -21.73 -27.45 -11.92
C ASP A 336 -21.81 -26.45 -10.75
N GLN A 337 -20.84 -26.54 -9.83
CA GLN A 337 -20.69 -25.64 -8.69
C GLN A 337 -19.49 -24.71 -8.91
N THR A 338 -19.58 -23.51 -8.34
CA THR A 338 -18.47 -22.57 -8.23
C THR A 338 -18.34 -22.16 -6.77
N ALA A 339 -17.13 -22.24 -6.24
CA ALA A 339 -16.83 -21.85 -4.87
C ALA A 339 -15.57 -20.99 -4.83
N GLU A 340 -15.60 -19.94 -4.00
CA GLU A 340 -14.49 -19.02 -3.82
C GLU A 340 -13.69 -19.43 -2.57
N ALA A 341 -12.38 -19.61 -2.72
CA ALA A 341 -11.46 -20.15 -1.72
C ALA A 341 -10.26 -19.20 -1.56
N GLY A 342 -10.47 -18.08 -0.87
CA GLY A 342 -9.49 -16.98 -0.83
C GLY A 342 -9.41 -16.31 -2.20
N ASP A 343 -8.21 -16.19 -2.75
CA ASP A 343 -7.97 -15.64 -4.09
C ASP A 343 -8.15 -16.68 -5.23
N TRP A 344 -8.67 -17.86 -4.89
CA TRP A 344 -8.85 -18.97 -5.83
C TRP A 344 -10.32 -19.22 -6.12
N ARG A 345 -10.63 -19.42 -7.39
CA ARG A 345 -11.93 -19.93 -7.82
C ARG A 345 -11.83 -21.42 -8.11
N VAL A 346 -12.69 -22.19 -7.45
CA VAL A 346 -12.83 -23.64 -7.66
C VAL A 346 -14.15 -23.88 -8.39
N THR A 347 -14.11 -24.46 -9.58
CA THR A 347 -15.31 -24.82 -10.35
C THR A 347 -15.38 -26.32 -10.56
N SER A 348 -16.60 -26.86 -10.58
CA SER A 348 -16.85 -28.27 -10.89
C SER A 348 -17.75 -28.43 -12.10
N GLY A 349 -17.58 -29.55 -12.82
CA GLY A 349 -18.41 -29.93 -13.95
C GLY A 349 -18.39 -31.44 -14.18
N ARG A 350 -19.13 -31.92 -15.18
CA ARG A 350 -19.14 -33.34 -15.59
C ARG A 350 -18.31 -33.54 -16.84
N SER A 351 -17.37 -34.48 -16.79
CA SER A 351 -16.69 -34.98 -17.99
C SER A 351 -16.05 -36.34 -17.73
N THR A 352 -15.73 -37.05 -18.81
CA THR A 352 -14.89 -38.24 -18.73
C THR A 352 -13.44 -37.84 -18.41
N PRO A 353 -12.77 -38.57 -17.50
CA PRO A 353 -11.37 -38.29 -17.18
C PRO A 353 -10.45 -38.63 -18.38
N PRO A 354 -9.27 -38.00 -18.49
CA PRO A 354 -8.27 -38.39 -19.48
C PRO A 354 -7.67 -39.77 -19.15
N GLU A 355 -7.19 -40.47 -20.18
CA GLU A 355 -6.50 -41.77 -20.03
C GLU A 355 -5.29 -41.69 -19.08
N VAL A 356 -4.58 -40.56 -19.12
CA VAL A 356 -3.49 -40.24 -18.20
C VAL A 356 -3.87 -39.02 -17.37
N MET A 357 -4.02 -39.23 -16.06
CA MET A 357 -4.34 -38.16 -15.12
C MET A 357 -3.17 -37.16 -14.99
N PRO A 358 -3.40 -35.85 -15.16
CA PRO A 358 -2.41 -34.82 -14.86
C PRO A 358 -1.98 -34.87 -13.39
N ARG A 359 -0.68 -34.68 -13.14
CA ARG A 359 -0.15 -34.71 -11.76
C ARG A 359 -0.07 -33.34 -11.12
N ASP A 360 0.27 -32.33 -11.89
CA ASP A 360 0.63 -30.98 -11.49
C ASP A 360 -0.20 -29.91 -12.23
N GLY A 361 -1.32 -30.31 -12.82
CA GLY A 361 -2.26 -29.39 -13.47
C GLY A 361 -3.13 -28.62 -12.48
N PHE A 362 -3.80 -27.61 -13.01
CA PHE A 362 -4.88 -26.85 -12.36
C PHE A 362 -6.28 -27.42 -12.63
N THR A 363 -6.34 -28.59 -13.25
CA THR A 363 -7.56 -29.37 -13.48
C THR A 363 -7.33 -30.81 -13.02
N THR A 364 -8.32 -31.40 -12.35
CA THR A 364 -8.32 -32.83 -11.99
C THR A 364 -9.71 -33.42 -12.12
N TRP A 365 -9.78 -34.76 -12.12
CA TRP A 365 -11.04 -35.48 -12.01
C TRP A 365 -11.07 -36.30 -10.73
N VAL A 366 -12.27 -36.41 -10.14
CA VAL A 366 -12.58 -37.25 -8.98
C VAL A 366 -13.88 -38.02 -9.20
N GLN A 367 -14.09 -39.09 -8.44
CA GLN A 367 -15.35 -39.84 -8.41
C GLN A 367 -16.56 -38.93 -8.11
N LEU A 368 -17.73 -39.24 -8.68
CA LEU A 368 -18.98 -38.54 -8.35
C LEU A 368 -19.43 -38.88 -6.93
N GLY A 369 -20.19 -37.98 -6.31
CA GLY A 369 -20.77 -38.19 -4.97
C GLY A 369 -19.81 -37.90 -3.81
N VAL A 370 -18.62 -37.37 -4.08
CA VAL A 370 -17.66 -36.97 -3.04
C VAL A 370 -17.82 -35.50 -2.67
N CYS A 371 -17.59 -35.18 -1.40
CA CYS A 371 -17.53 -33.82 -0.90
C CYS A 371 -16.06 -33.39 -0.76
N LEU A 372 -15.67 -32.38 -1.53
CA LEU A 372 -14.33 -31.80 -1.52
C LEU A 372 -14.32 -30.48 -0.77
N VAL A 373 -13.24 -30.23 -0.05
CA VAL A 373 -13.00 -29.00 0.71
C VAL A 373 -11.72 -28.36 0.22
N ALA A 374 -11.80 -27.14 -0.29
CA ALA A 374 -10.65 -26.28 -0.56
C ALA A 374 -10.32 -25.45 0.67
N ARG A 375 -9.07 -25.51 1.13
CA ARG A 375 -8.57 -24.74 2.28
C ARG A 375 -7.09 -24.36 2.09
N PRO A 376 -6.54 -23.42 2.89
CA PRO A 376 -5.10 -23.19 2.91
C PRO A 376 -4.33 -24.46 3.29
N TRP A 377 -3.14 -24.60 2.71
CA TRP A 377 -2.16 -25.58 3.17
C TRP A 377 -1.77 -25.34 4.65
N ARG A 378 -1.52 -26.43 5.38
CA ARG A 378 -1.08 -26.44 6.78
C ARG A 378 0.25 -27.16 6.93
N ALA A 379 1.09 -26.67 7.84
CA ALA A 379 2.32 -27.36 8.22
C ALA A 379 2.01 -28.78 8.69
N GLY A 380 2.66 -29.77 8.09
CA GLY A 380 2.40 -31.18 8.35
C GLY A 380 1.47 -31.87 7.35
N ASP A 381 0.74 -31.14 6.49
CA ASP A 381 -0.09 -31.74 5.45
C ASP A 381 0.74 -32.72 4.59
N ARG A 382 0.15 -33.87 4.31
CA ARG A 382 0.76 -34.93 3.51
C ARG A 382 -0.16 -35.34 2.38
N ILE A 383 0.45 -35.81 1.30
CA ILE A 383 -0.23 -36.36 0.13
C ILE A 383 0.50 -37.63 -0.32
N ARG A 384 -0.24 -38.59 -0.90
CA ARG A 384 0.32 -39.78 -1.54
C ARG A 384 0.25 -39.59 -3.05
N PRO A 385 1.32 -39.13 -3.73
CA PRO A 385 1.23 -38.75 -5.14
C PRO A 385 0.93 -39.95 -6.04
N ILE A 386 0.18 -39.71 -7.12
CA ILE A 386 -0.05 -40.70 -8.20
C ILE A 386 1.29 -41.30 -8.64
N ARG A 387 1.39 -42.63 -8.64
CA ARG A 387 2.58 -43.41 -9.04
C ARG A 387 3.86 -43.02 -8.28
N GLY A 388 3.73 -42.41 -7.10
CA GLY A 388 4.84 -42.12 -6.17
C GLY A 388 5.00 -43.21 -5.12
N ARG A 389 6.18 -43.31 -4.50
CA ARG A 389 6.39 -44.19 -3.34
C ARG A 389 6.02 -43.46 -2.05
N GLY A 390 4.99 -43.96 -1.38
CA GLY A 390 4.60 -43.54 -0.04
C GLY A 390 4.01 -42.13 0.06
N SER A 391 3.82 -41.68 1.30
CA SER A 391 3.29 -40.36 1.62
C SER A 391 4.41 -39.31 1.65
N ARG A 392 4.23 -38.17 0.99
CA ARG A 392 5.15 -37.02 0.97
C ARG A 392 4.53 -35.82 1.69
N LEU A 393 5.37 -34.96 2.26
CA LEU A 393 4.93 -33.67 2.79
C LEU A 393 4.52 -32.75 1.63
N VAL A 394 3.35 -32.11 1.72
CA VAL A 394 2.86 -31.19 0.67
C VAL A 394 3.86 -30.05 0.44
N VAL A 395 4.51 -29.55 1.50
CA VAL A 395 5.52 -28.49 1.37
C VAL A 395 6.73 -28.91 0.52
N ARG A 396 7.10 -30.20 0.51
CA ARG A 396 8.16 -30.71 -0.35
C ARG A 396 7.70 -30.76 -1.80
N CYS A 397 6.47 -31.20 -2.05
CA CYS A 397 5.91 -31.16 -3.40
C CYS A 397 5.84 -29.72 -3.95
N MET A 398 5.46 -28.74 -3.11
CA MET A 398 5.48 -27.32 -3.46
C MET A 398 6.89 -26.79 -3.72
N GLN A 399 7.91 -27.31 -3.02
CA GLN A 399 9.32 -26.96 -3.29
C GLN A 399 9.80 -27.53 -4.63
N ASP A 400 9.44 -28.77 -4.94
CA ASP A 400 9.81 -29.42 -6.21
C ASP A 400 9.19 -28.69 -7.41
N GLN A 401 7.99 -28.12 -7.24
CA GLN A 401 7.27 -27.34 -8.25
C GLN A 401 7.54 -25.83 -8.14
N GLU A 402 8.63 -25.46 -7.45
CA GLU A 402 9.12 -24.09 -7.34
C GLU A 402 8.09 -23.05 -6.83
N VAL A 403 7.12 -23.47 -6.02
CA VAL A 403 6.13 -22.56 -5.42
C VAL A 403 6.82 -21.69 -4.36
N PRO A 404 6.87 -20.35 -4.49
CA PRO A 404 7.52 -19.45 -3.52
C PRO A 404 6.91 -19.53 -2.12
N ARG A 405 7.71 -19.30 -1.06
CA ARG A 405 7.22 -19.45 0.32
C ARG A 405 6.10 -18.46 0.64
N SER A 406 6.17 -17.24 0.10
CA SER A 406 5.08 -16.25 0.19
C SER A 406 3.77 -16.78 -0.41
N HIS A 407 3.80 -17.43 -1.58
CA HIS A 407 2.60 -17.95 -2.25
C HIS A 407 1.98 -19.13 -1.51
N ARG A 408 2.80 -19.98 -0.86
CA ARG A 408 2.32 -21.13 -0.07
C ARG A 408 1.36 -20.76 1.05
N LEU A 409 1.42 -19.52 1.55
CA LEU A 409 0.53 -19.05 2.63
C LEU A 409 -0.94 -19.01 2.21
N GLN A 410 -1.21 -18.83 0.90
CA GLN A 410 -2.54 -18.74 0.33
C GLN A 410 -2.86 -19.87 -0.64
N TRP A 411 -1.99 -20.88 -0.74
CA TRP A 411 -2.15 -21.93 -1.74
C TRP A 411 -3.21 -22.95 -1.30
N PRO A 412 -4.18 -23.28 -2.15
CA PRO A 412 -5.24 -24.20 -1.79
C PRO A 412 -4.72 -25.63 -1.79
N VAL A 413 -5.20 -26.40 -0.82
CA VAL A 413 -5.22 -27.85 -0.88
C VAL A 413 -6.68 -28.28 -0.93
N ILE A 414 -6.95 -29.30 -1.74
CA ILE A 414 -8.25 -29.92 -1.85
C ILE A 414 -8.21 -31.21 -1.05
N GLU A 415 -9.07 -31.31 -0.05
CA GLU A 415 -9.18 -32.48 0.83
C GLU A 415 -10.56 -33.12 0.75
N HIS A 416 -10.59 -34.41 1.06
CA HIS A 416 -11.80 -35.18 1.30
C HIS A 416 -11.64 -35.87 2.65
N GLU A 417 -12.59 -35.67 3.56
CA GLU A 417 -12.58 -36.26 4.91
C GLU A 417 -11.26 -36.03 5.67
N GLY A 418 -10.66 -34.84 5.51
CA GLY A 418 -9.40 -34.46 6.15
C GLY A 418 -8.13 -35.02 5.50
N VAL A 419 -8.25 -35.78 4.40
CA VAL A 419 -7.12 -36.29 3.62
C VAL A 419 -6.93 -35.41 2.38
N VAL A 420 -5.72 -34.85 2.20
CA VAL A 420 -5.39 -34.06 1.00
C VAL A 420 -5.36 -34.98 -0.22
N VAL A 421 -6.24 -34.71 -1.18
CA VAL A 421 -6.36 -35.48 -2.43
C VAL A 421 -5.71 -34.78 -3.61
N TRP A 422 -5.62 -33.45 -3.57
CA TRP A 422 -5.02 -32.68 -4.66
C TRP A 422 -4.49 -31.33 -4.17
N VAL A 423 -3.34 -30.94 -4.68
CA VAL A 423 -2.75 -29.61 -4.53
C VAL A 423 -2.65 -29.04 -5.94
N PRO A 424 -3.57 -28.14 -6.34
CA PRO A 424 -3.63 -27.58 -7.68
C PRO A 424 -2.29 -27.00 -8.11
N GLY A 425 -1.87 -27.29 -9.34
CA GLY A 425 -0.59 -26.81 -9.89
C GLY A 425 0.65 -27.54 -9.35
N VAL A 426 0.49 -28.51 -8.42
CA VAL A 426 1.62 -29.07 -7.67
C VAL A 426 1.64 -30.60 -7.69
N CYS A 427 0.60 -31.24 -7.15
CA CYS A 427 0.56 -32.70 -7.05
C CYS A 427 -0.86 -33.23 -6.82
N ARG A 428 -1.15 -34.40 -7.40
CA ARG A 428 -2.42 -35.13 -7.26
C ARG A 428 -2.18 -36.48 -6.57
N SER A 429 -3.10 -36.88 -5.69
CA SER A 429 -3.06 -38.17 -5.01
C SER A 429 -3.64 -39.32 -5.85
N ASP A 430 -3.32 -40.56 -5.48
CA ASP A 430 -3.96 -41.77 -6.01
C ASP A 430 -5.35 -42.05 -5.43
N GLY A 431 -5.81 -41.26 -4.45
CA GLY A 431 -7.14 -41.36 -3.86
C GLY A 431 -8.24 -40.71 -4.71
N LEU A 432 -9.46 -41.24 -4.63
CA LEU A 432 -10.64 -40.75 -5.36
C LEU A 432 -10.48 -40.70 -6.89
N LEU A 433 -9.59 -41.53 -7.46
CA LEU A 433 -9.46 -41.62 -8.90
C LEU A 433 -10.77 -42.16 -9.50
N PRO A 434 -11.34 -41.49 -10.51
CA PRO A 434 -12.50 -42.01 -11.22
C PRO A 434 -12.12 -43.20 -12.10
N ASP A 435 -13.11 -44.02 -12.44
CA ASP A 435 -12.97 -45.01 -13.51
C ASP A 435 -12.73 -44.27 -14.85
N PRO A 436 -11.68 -44.62 -15.62
CA PRO A 436 -11.38 -43.99 -16.91
C PRO A 436 -12.54 -43.95 -17.90
N SER A 437 -13.47 -44.91 -17.80
CA SER A 437 -14.62 -45.06 -18.70
C SER A 437 -15.91 -44.42 -18.18
N ALA A 438 -15.93 -43.93 -16.95
CA ALA A 438 -17.13 -43.38 -16.32
C ALA A 438 -17.15 -41.84 -16.30
N LEU A 439 -18.36 -41.28 -16.18
CA LEU A 439 -18.51 -39.86 -15.87
C LEU A 439 -17.91 -39.55 -14.50
N ALA A 440 -17.08 -38.51 -14.46
CA ALA A 440 -16.41 -38.04 -13.27
C ALA A 440 -16.73 -36.57 -13.00
N MET A 441 -16.46 -36.14 -11.77
CA MET A 441 -16.48 -34.72 -11.43
C MET A 441 -15.13 -34.11 -11.80
N ARG A 442 -15.14 -33.26 -12.82
CA ARG A 442 -14.00 -32.41 -13.19
C ARG A 442 -13.97 -31.23 -12.24
N ILE A 443 -12.80 -30.92 -11.70
CA ILE A 443 -12.53 -29.78 -10.85
C ILE A 443 -11.45 -28.93 -11.51
N ASP A 444 -11.72 -27.64 -11.67
CA ASP A 444 -10.78 -26.65 -12.16
C ASP A 444 -10.51 -25.60 -11.07
N VAL A 445 -9.26 -25.17 -10.94
CA VAL A 445 -8.83 -24.16 -9.96
C VAL A 445 -8.09 -23.06 -10.70
N SER A 446 -8.52 -21.82 -10.51
CA SER A 446 -7.88 -20.63 -11.14
C SER A 446 -7.61 -19.56 -10.09
N SER A 447 -6.48 -18.85 -10.24
CA SER A 447 -6.21 -17.64 -9.47
C SER A 447 -7.01 -16.48 -10.05
N ARG A 448 -7.53 -15.62 -9.18
CA ARG A 448 -8.35 -14.46 -9.58
C ARG A 448 -7.56 -13.35 -10.28
#